data_AF-A0AAN8A7M7-F1
#
_entry.id   AF-A0AAN8A7M7-F1
#
_cell.length_a   1.000
_cell.length_b   1.000
_cell.length_c   1.000
_cell.angle_alpha   90.00
_cell.angle_beta   90.00
_cell.angle_gamma   90.00
#
_symmetry.space_group_name_H-M   'P 1'
#
loop_
_entity.id
_entity.type
_entity.pdbx_description
1 polymer ?
#
loop_
_entity_poly.entity_id
_entity_poly.type
_entity_poly.pdbx_seq_one_letter_code
_entity_poly.pdbx_strand_id
1 'polypeptide(L)'
;MSFPTVMPRGAVLTGVAAACALFSYIAYFDYQRRTDPEFRKQLKRRSKKHQKDIKAKTDAFKRAKQDEIVRFLTNELVKDPPSNISSENVQAMFMKYVGEGESLANIPGEELNSAVKFYKALTIYPRPGDLLNIYERTIPAQIYKDLVLMLEQLPPQNMTSFFKNGKLVREPKPEDIDDIE
;
A
#
# COMPACT_ATOMS: atom_id res chain seq x y z
N MET A 1 38.31 -57.64 -1.49
CA MET A 1 38.80 -57.63 -2.90
C MET A 1 38.19 -56.42 -3.60
N SER A 2 38.99 -55.43 -3.98
CA SER A 2 38.59 -54.35 -4.87
C SER A 2 39.79 -54.04 -5.76
N PHE A 3 39.67 -54.34 -7.05
CA PHE A 3 40.70 -54.04 -8.04
C PHE A 3 40.54 -52.59 -8.48
N PRO A 4 41.61 -51.77 -8.49
CA PRO A 4 41.54 -50.41 -9.01
C PRO A 4 41.31 -50.48 -10.52
N THR A 5 40.15 -49.98 -10.97
CA THR A 5 39.83 -49.87 -12.38
C THR A 5 40.67 -48.73 -12.98
N VAL A 6 41.78 -49.06 -13.61
CA VAL A 6 42.62 -48.08 -14.30
C VAL A 6 41.91 -47.73 -15.62
N MET A 7 41.22 -46.58 -15.67
CA MET A 7 40.57 -46.14 -16.91
C MET A 7 41.62 -46.00 -18.02
N PRO A 8 41.37 -46.54 -19.22
CA PRO A 8 42.31 -46.44 -20.32
C PRO A 8 42.50 -44.96 -20.66
N ARG A 9 43.75 -44.49 -20.75
CA ARG A 9 44.12 -43.09 -21.02
C ARG A 9 43.42 -42.51 -22.26
N GLY A 10 43.11 -43.35 -23.25
CA GLY A 10 42.33 -42.98 -24.42
C GLY A 10 40.88 -42.59 -24.11
N ALA A 11 40.22 -43.25 -23.16
CA ALA A 11 38.85 -42.90 -22.74
C ALA A 11 38.78 -41.58 -21.95
N VAL A 12 39.84 -41.25 -21.21
CA VAL A 12 39.95 -39.96 -20.51
C VAL A 12 40.12 -38.81 -21.51
N LEU A 13 40.96 -39.00 -22.53
CA LEU A 13 41.20 -37.98 -23.57
C LEU A 13 39.95 -37.69 -24.41
N THR A 14 39.19 -38.72 -24.81
CA THR A 14 37.95 -38.54 -25.57
C THR A 14 36.84 -37.90 -24.73
N GLY A 15 36.73 -38.26 -23.45
CA GLY A 15 35.79 -37.64 -22.52
C GLY A 15 36.05 -36.14 -22.33
N VAL A 16 37.31 -35.74 -22.16
CA VAL A 16 37.71 -34.32 -22.04
C VAL A 16 37.44 -33.55 -23.33
N ALA A 17 37.81 -34.11 -24.48
CA ALA A 17 37.57 -33.47 -25.78
C ALA A 17 36.06 -33.26 -26.05
N ALA A 18 35.23 -34.26 -25.75
CA ALA A 18 33.78 -34.16 -25.89
C ALA A 18 33.19 -33.08 -24.95
N ALA A 19 33.63 -33.02 -23.69
CA ALA A 19 33.20 -31.99 -22.76
C ALA A 19 33.57 -30.58 -23.26
N CYS A 20 34.81 -30.37 -23.73
CA CYS A 20 35.25 -29.09 -24.28
C CYS A 20 34.44 -28.66 -25.51
N ALA A 21 34.10 -29.60 -26.41
CA ALA A 21 33.25 -29.33 -27.57
C ALA A 21 31.83 -28.89 -27.14
N LEU A 22 31.25 -29.52 -26.13
CA LEU A 22 29.94 -29.14 -25.61
C LEU A 22 29.98 -27.76 -24.92
N PHE A 23 30.98 -27.51 -24.09
CA PHE A 23 31.14 -26.21 -23.41
C PHE A 23 31.37 -25.07 -24.39
N SER A 24 32.22 -25.29 -25.40
CA SER A 24 32.45 -24.28 -26.45
C SER A 24 31.19 -23.99 -27.26
N TYR A 25 30.38 -25.00 -27.59
CA TYR A 25 29.09 -24.80 -28.25
C TYR A 25 28.08 -24.02 -27.39
N ILE A 26 27.97 -24.36 -26.09
CA ILE A 26 27.08 -23.64 -25.17
C ILE A 26 27.51 -22.17 -25.04
N ALA A 27 28.82 -21.91 -24.91
CA ALA A 27 29.36 -20.56 -24.83
C ALA A 27 29.11 -19.76 -26.12
N TYR A 28 29.34 -20.37 -27.29
CA TYR A 28 29.04 -19.77 -28.59
C TYR A 28 27.55 -19.47 -28.75
N PHE A 29 26.68 -20.40 -28.37
CA PHE A 29 25.24 -20.24 -28.48
C PHE A 29 24.70 -19.14 -27.55
N ASP A 30 25.19 -19.05 -26.31
CA ASP A 30 24.83 -17.95 -25.40
C ASP A 30 25.34 -16.59 -25.92
N TYR A 31 26.55 -16.55 -26.50
CA TYR A 31 27.08 -15.35 -27.14
C TYR A 31 26.21 -14.90 -28.33
N GLN A 32 25.88 -15.81 -29.25
CA GLN A 32 25.04 -15.53 -30.42
C GLN A 32 23.64 -15.05 -30.00
N ARG A 33 23.05 -15.66 -28.97
CA ARG A 33 21.75 -15.23 -28.42
C ARG A 33 21.81 -13.83 -27.79
N ARG A 34 22.88 -13.47 -27.10
CA ARG A 34 23.04 -12.17 -26.42
C ARG A 34 23.39 -11.03 -27.37
N THR A 35 24.02 -11.33 -28.50
CA THR A 35 24.38 -10.33 -29.53
C THR A 35 23.25 -10.03 -30.52
N ASP A 36 22.20 -10.87 -30.57
CA ASP A 36 21.03 -10.64 -31.42
C ASP A 36 20.23 -9.37 -30.99
N PRO A 37 20.08 -8.37 -31.89
CA PRO A 37 19.29 -7.16 -31.62
C PRO A 37 17.82 -7.43 -31.25
N GLU A 38 17.19 -8.43 -31.87
CA GLU A 38 15.79 -8.77 -31.60
C GLU A 38 15.62 -9.38 -30.21
N PHE A 39 16.57 -10.20 -29.76
CA PHE A 39 16.56 -10.74 -28.39
C PHE A 39 16.60 -9.62 -27.34
N ARG A 40 17.46 -8.61 -27.53
CA ARG A 40 17.56 -7.45 -26.63
C ARG A 40 16.28 -6.62 -26.62
N LYS A 41 15.65 -6.41 -27.78
CA LYS A 41 14.34 -5.72 -27.89
C LYS A 41 13.25 -6.51 -27.16
N GLN A 42 13.19 -7.82 -27.34
CA GLN A 42 12.24 -8.69 -26.66
C GLN A 42 12.42 -8.65 -25.13
N LEU A 43 13.65 -8.70 -24.63
CA LEU A 43 13.92 -8.61 -23.20
C LEU A 43 13.44 -7.28 -22.61
N LYS A 44 13.71 -6.15 -23.29
CA LYS A 44 13.19 -4.83 -22.89
C LYS A 44 11.66 -4.80 -22.89
N ARG A 45 11.01 -5.36 -23.92
CA ARG A 45 9.53 -5.43 -24.00
C ARG A 45 8.96 -6.27 -22.86
N ARG A 46 9.54 -7.43 -22.57
CA ARG A 46 9.10 -8.32 -21.47
C ARG A 46 9.30 -7.66 -20.10
N SER A 47 10.44 -7.02 -19.87
CA SER A 47 10.71 -6.26 -18.63
C SER A 47 9.69 -5.13 -18.43
N LYS A 48 9.45 -4.32 -19.47
CA LYS A 48 8.43 -3.26 -19.42
C LYS A 48 7.03 -3.82 -19.18
N LYS A 49 6.66 -4.92 -19.84
CA LYS A 49 5.38 -5.59 -19.64
C LYS A 49 5.23 -6.09 -18.20
N HIS A 50 6.24 -6.77 -17.67
CA HIS A 50 6.23 -7.27 -16.30
C HIS A 50 6.11 -6.13 -15.27
N GLN A 51 6.84 -5.03 -15.46
CA GLN A 51 6.70 -3.83 -14.60
C GLN A 51 5.31 -3.22 -14.71
N LYS A 52 4.72 -3.15 -15.91
CA LYS A 52 3.34 -2.68 -16.11
C LYS A 52 2.34 -3.61 -15.43
N ASP A 53 2.52 -4.93 -15.55
CA ASP A 53 1.62 -5.92 -14.95
C ASP A 53 1.70 -5.87 -13.42
N ILE A 54 2.90 -5.71 -12.84
CA ILE A 54 3.06 -5.50 -11.39
C ILE A 54 2.36 -4.21 -10.97
N LYS A 55 2.63 -3.09 -11.64
CA LYS A 55 1.99 -1.80 -11.33
C LYS A 55 0.46 -1.87 -11.44
N ALA A 56 -0.05 -2.46 -12.52
CA ALA A 56 -1.48 -2.64 -12.72
C ALA A 56 -2.11 -3.52 -11.64
N LYS A 57 -1.45 -4.60 -11.21
CA LYS A 57 -1.92 -5.44 -10.09
C LYS A 57 -1.91 -4.69 -8.77
N THR A 58 -0.85 -3.92 -8.49
CA THR A 58 -0.78 -3.12 -7.26
C THR A 58 -1.82 -2.00 -7.23
N ASP A 59 -2.08 -1.36 -8.37
CA ASP A 59 -3.05 -0.28 -8.49
C ASP A 59 -4.49 -0.82 -8.42
N ALA A 60 -4.75 -1.97 -9.04
CA ALA A 60 -6.03 -2.68 -8.91
C ALA A 60 -6.29 -3.11 -7.46
N PHE A 61 -5.28 -3.64 -6.76
CA PHE A 61 -5.42 -3.99 -5.34
C PHE A 61 -5.74 -2.77 -4.47
N LYS A 62 -5.04 -1.64 -4.70
CA LYS A 62 -5.32 -0.39 -3.99
C LYS A 62 -6.75 0.09 -4.24
N ARG A 63 -7.19 0.10 -5.50
CA ARG A 63 -8.56 0.51 -5.86
C ARG A 63 -9.62 -0.39 -5.24
N ALA A 64 -9.42 -1.71 -5.28
CA ALA A 64 -10.34 -2.65 -4.66
C ALA A 64 -10.48 -2.42 -3.14
N LYS A 65 -9.35 -2.21 -2.45
CA LYS A 65 -9.36 -1.86 -1.02
C LYS A 65 -10.06 -0.52 -0.76
N GLN A 66 -9.85 0.47 -1.63
CA GLN A 66 -10.54 1.77 -1.55
C GLN A 66 -12.05 1.61 -1.67
N ASP A 67 -12.50 0.88 -2.69
CA ASP A 67 -13.93 0.64 -2.94
C ASP A 67 -14.59 -0.10 -1.77
N GLU A 68 -13.88 -1.07 -1.17
CA GLU A 68 -14.33 -1.79 0.02
C GLU A 68 -14.53 -0.86 1.21
N ILE A 69 -13.54 -0.03 1.52
CA ILE A 69 -13.58 0.91 2.64
C ILE A 69 -14.71 1.94 2.45
N VAL A 70 -14.88 2.47 1.24
CA VAL A 70 -15.95 3.43 0.93
C VAL A 70 -17.32 2.78 1.11
N ARG A 71 -17.52 1.57 0.57
CA ARG A 71 -18.78 0.84 0.74
C ARG A 71 -19.08 0.61 2.22
N PHE A 72 -18.08 0.18 2.98
CA PHE A 72 -18.19 -0.03 4.40
C PHE A 72 -18.62 1.25 5.14
N LEU A 73 -17.91 2.36 4.90
CA LEU A 73 -18.24 3.66 5.48
C LEU A 73 -19.66 4.11 5.14
N THR A 74 -20.06 4.01 3.87
CA THR A 74 -21.41 4.43 3.44
C THR A 74 -22.50 3.63 4.15
N ASN A 75 -22.32 2.33 4.33
CA ASN A 75 -23.27 1.48 5.04
C ASN A 75 -23.38 1.89 6.52
N GLU A 76 -22.26 2.19 7.18
CA GLU A 76 -22.24 2.62 8.58
C GLU A 76 -22.83 4.02 8.80
N LEU A 77 -22.67 4.94 7.84
CA LEU A 77 -23.28 6.28 7.90
C LEU A 77 -24.79 6.24 7.65
N VAL A 78 -25.28 5.29 6.85
CA VAL A 78 -26.73 5.07 6.67
C VAL A 78 -27.35 4.49 7.95
N LYS A 79 -26.66 3.58 8.62
CA LYS A 79 -27.15 2.92 9.84
C LYS A 79 -27.20 3.86 11.04
N ASP A 80 -26.19 4.70 11.19
CA ASP A 80 -26.02 5.62 12.33
C ASP A 80 -25.48 6.96 11.82
N PRO A 81 -26.36 7.85 11.33
CA PRO A 81 -25.98 9.13 10.75
C PRO A 81 -25.60 10.14 11.84
N PRO A 82 -24.48 10.87 11.69
CA PRO A 82 -24.06 11.89 12.65
C PRO A 82 -24.96 13.14 12.69
N SER A 83 -25.95 13.25 11.79
CA SER A 83 -26.86 14.40 11.68
C SER A 83 -28.08 14.37 12.61
N ASN A 84 -28.33 13.27 13.35
CA ASN A 84 -29.47 13.17 14.27
C ASN A 84 -29.17 13.70 15.70
N ILE A 85 -28.24 14.64 15.82
CA ILE A 85 -27.70 15.07 17.12
C ILE A 85 -28.30 16.43 17.49
N SER A 86 -29.16 16.46 18.50
CA SER A 86 -29.51 17.69 19.21
C SER A 86 -28.22 18.29 19.82
N SER A 87 -28.04 19.61 19.70
CA SER A 87 -26.85 20.35 20.13
C SER A 87 -26.37 20.05 21.57
N GLU A 88 -27.27 19.58 22.43
CA GLU A 88 -27.01 19.26 23.83
C GLU A 88 -26.19 17.96 24.04
N ASN A 89 -26.14 17.06 23.05
CA ASN A 89 -25.50 15.73 23.18
C ASN A 89 -24.23 15.54 22.33
N VAL A 90 -23.72 16.59 21.69
CA VAL A 90 -22.54 16.50 20.80
C VAL A 90 -21.31 15.99 21.54
N GLN A 91 -21.05 16.52 22.74
CA GLN A 91 -19.91 16.09 23.56
C GLN A 91 -20.02 14.61 23.97
N ALA A 92 -21.20 14.17 24.39
CA ALA A 92 -21.42 12.77 24.78
C ALA A 92 -21.21 11.81 23.60
N MET A 93 -21.71 12.17 22.42
CA MET A 93 -21.52 11.39 21.20
C MET A 93 -20.05 11.35 20.75
N PHE A 94 -19.35 12.48 20.87
CA PHE A 94 -17.91 12.54 20.62
C PHE A 94 -17.16 11.56 21.52
N MET A 95 -17.40 11.63 22.84
CA MET A 95 -16.75 10.73 23.80
C MET A 95 -17.10 9.27 23.54
N LYS A 96 -18.35 8.98 23.15
CA LYS A 96 -18.78 7.64 22.74
C LYS A 96 -17.99 7.14 21.54
N TYR A 97 -17.90 7.91 20.46
CA TYR A 97 -17.19 7.48 19.25
C TYR A 97 -15.69 7.32 19.50
N VAL A 98 -15.06 8.24 20.22
CA VAL A 98 -13.64 8.11 20.58
C VAL A 98 -13.42 6.85 21.43
N GLY A 99 -14.23 6.63 22.47
CA GLY A 99 -14.11 5.45 23.33
C GLY A 99 -14.35 4.14 22.60
N GLU A 100 -15.35 4.07 21.71
CA GLU A 100 -15.58 2.90 20.86
C GLU A 100 -14.42 2.69 19.87
N GLY A 101 -13.90 3.76 19.27
CA GLY A 101 -12.76 3.71 18.36
C GLY A 101 -11.51 3.17 19.05
N GLU A 102 -11.20 3.67 20.25
CA GLU A 102 -10.05 3.21 21.06
C GLU A 102 -10.20 1.77 21.53
N SER A 103 -11.40 1.35 21.94
CA SER A 103 -11.68 -0.02 22.32
C SER A 103 -11.43 -0.99 21.16
N LEU A 104 -11.94 -0.65 19.97
CA LEU A 104 -11.77 -1.44 18.76
C LEU A 104 -10.33 -1.42 18.21
N ALA A 105 -9.59 -0.33 18.44
CA ALA A 105 -8.22 -0.19 17.95
C ALA A 105 -7.25 -1.25 18.51
N ASN A 106 -7.59 -1.85 19.64
CA ASN A 106 -6.79 -2.88 20.29
C ASN A 106 -7.16 -4.30 19.84
N ILE A 107 -8.20 -4.47 19.02
CA ILE A 107 -8.70 -5.77 18.58
C ILE A 107 -8.22 -6.04 17.15
N PRO A 108 -7.43 -7.10 16.91
CA PRO A 108 -7.00 -7.47 15.56
C PRO A 108 -8.19 -7.78 14.65
N GLY A 109 -8.22 -7.18 13.46
CA GLY A 109 -9.31 -7.35 12.49
C GLY A 109 -10.45 -6.33 12.61
N GLU A 110 -10.45 -5.50 13.66
CA GLU A 110 -11.45 -4.45 13.90
C GLU A 110 -10.96 -3.04 13.52
N GLU A 111 -9.83 -2.95 12.80
CA GLU A 111 -9.18 -1.68 12.47
C GLU A 111 -10.10 -0.77 11.66
N LEU A 112 -10.89 -1.37 10.75
CA LEU A 112 -11.83 -0.64 9.90
C LEU A 112 -13.01 -0.08 10.71
N ASN A 113 -13.54 -0.87 11.65
CA ASN A 113 -14.60 -0.44 12.55
C ASN A 113 -14.11 0.71 13.44
N SER A 114 -12.89 0.60 13.96
CA SER A 114 -12.22 1.67 14.72
C SER A 114 -12.09 2.96 13.90
N ALA A 115 -11.60 2.87 12.66
CA ALA A 115 -11.43 4.02 11.77
C ALA A 115 -12.75 4.76 11.50
N VAL A 116 -13.87 4.04 11.33
CA VAL A 116 -15.19 4.67 11.14
C VAL A 116 -15.63 5.45 12.37
N LYS A 117 -15.32 4.99 13.59
CA LYS A 117 -15.65 5.74 14.82
C LYS A 117 -14.86 7.04 14.90
N PHE A 118 -13.58 7.01 14.58
CA PHE A 118 -12.76 8.23 14.51
C PHE A 118 -13.21 9.20 13.41
N TYR A 119 -13.64 8.68 12.26
CA TYR A 119 -14.25 9.48 11.19
C TYR A 119 -15.51 10.20 11.71
N LYS A 120 -16.42 9.47 12.37
CA LYS A 120 -17.65 10.05 12.96
C LYS A 120 -17.32 11.12 14.00
N ALA A 121 -16.33 10.89 14.86
CA ALA A 121 -15.85 11.89 15.83
C ALA A 121 -15.35 13.17 15.16
N LEU A 122 -14.60 13.07 14.05
CA LEU A 122 -14.15 14.22 13.28
C LEU A 122 -15.31 15.03 12.68
N THR A 123 -16.40 14.38 12.26
CA THR A 123 -17.55 15.08 11.65
C THR A 123 -18.30 16.00 12.62
N ILE A 124 -18.19 15.76 13.93
CA ILE A 124 -18.90 16.52 14.97
C ILE A 124 -17.97 17.43 15.78
N TYR A 125 -16.66 17.33 15.59
CA TYR A 125 -15.69 18.12 16.33
C TYR A 125 -15.52 19.52 15.70
N PRO A 126 -15.54 20.62 16.50
CA PRO A 126 -15.46 21.98 15.96
C PRO A 126 -14.13 22.33 15.28
N ARG A 127 -13.01 21.74 15.73
CA ARG A 127 -11.66 21.99 15.19
C ARG A 127 -11.04 20.69 14.64
N PRO A 128 -11.54 20.16 13.53
CA PRO A 128 -11.16 18.83 13.06
C PRO A 128 -9.68 18.69 12.70
N GLY A 129 -8.99 19.79 12.34
CA GLY A 129 -7.54 19.80 12.08
C GLY A 129 -6.72 19.44 13.33
N ASP A 130 -7.02 20.06 14.48
CA ASP A 130 -6.35 19.76 15.74
C ASP A 130 -6.56 18.30 16.17
N LEU A 131 -7.79 17.81 16.00
CA LEU A 131 -8.12 16.42 16.33
C LEU A 131 -7.40 15.43 15.41
N LEU A 132 -7.35 15.72 14.10
CA LEU A 132 -6.62 14.89 13.14
C LEU A 132 -5.12 14.84 13.47
N ASN A 133 -4.53 15.96 13.90
CA ASN A 133 -3.14 16.03 14.33
C ASN A 133 -2.86 15.18 15.59
N ILE A 134 -3.82 15.11 16.52
CA ILE A 134 -3.72 14.23 17.68
C ILE A 134 -3.79 12.77 17.23
N TYR A 135 -4.77 12.43 16.40
CA TYR A 135 -4.97 11.08 15.87
C TYR A 135 -3.77 10.52 15.13
N GLU A 136 -3.06 11.35 14.36
CA GLU A 136 -1.82 10.93 13.69
C GLU A 136 -0.77 10.40 14.68
N ARG A 137 -0.74 10.94 15.90
CA ARG A 137 0.26 10.61 16.93
C ARG A 137 -0.19 9.50 17.87
N THR A 138 -1.50 9.39 18.12
CA THR A 138 -2.04 8.50 19.16
C THR A 138 -2.65 7.22 18.63
N ILE A 139 -3.10 7.18 17.37
CA ILE A 139 -3.78 6.03 16.78
C ILE A 139 -2.78 5.15 16.01
N PRO A 140 -2.94 3.80 16.03
CA PRO A 140 -2.15 2.89 15.20
C PRO A 140 -2.12 3.29 13.71
N ALA A 141 -0.95 3.16 13.09
CA ALA A 141 -0.72 3.63 11.72
C ALA A 141 -1.66 3.01 10.67
N GLN A 142 -2.14 1.78 10.87
CA GLN A 142 -3.08 1.15 9.95
C GLN A 142 -4.47 1.80 10.00
N ILE A 143 -4.98 2.06 11.20
CA ILE A 143 -6.27 2.72 11.43
C ILE A 143 -6.23 4.16 10.91
N TYR A 144 -5.14 4.89 11.16
CA TYR A 144 -4.96 6.24 10.64
C TYR A 144 -4.95 6.28 9.10
N LYS A 145 -4.31 5.29 8.44
CA LYS A 145 -4.33 5.18 6.97
C LYS A 145 -5.75 4.96 6.42
N ASP A 146 -6.51 4.07 7.06
CA ASP A 146 -7.88 3.78 6.63
C ASP A 146 -8.79 4.99 6.89
N LEU A 147 -8.58 5.74 7.98
CA LEU A 147 -9.25 7.01 8.27
C LEU A 147 -8.96 8.09 7.21
N VAL A 148 -7.68 8.33 6.89
CA VAL A 148 -7.26 9.27 5.84
C VAL A 148 -7.91 8.91 4.50
N LEU A 149 -7.99 7.63 4.20
CA LEU A 149 -8.63 7.16 2.97
C LEU A 149 -10.15 7.43 2.96
N MET A 150 -10.83 7.22 4.07
CA MET A 150 -12.25 7.59 4.22
C MET A 150 -12.47 9.08 4.00
N LEU A 151 -11.62 9.91 4.60
CA LEU A 151 -11.65 11.37 4.49
C LEU A 151 -11.43 11.85 3.05
N GLU A 152 -10.47 11.27 2.31
CA GLU A 152 -10.22 11.61 0.90
C GLU A 152 -11.40 11.28 -0.01
N GLN A 153 -12.12 10.20 0.26
CA GLN A 153 -13.26 9.76 -0.56
C GLN A 153 -14.57 10.46 -0.20
N LEU A 154 -14.79 10.69 1.09
CA LEU A 154 -15.98 11.35 1.62
C LEU A 154 -15.55 12.40 2.65
N PRO A 155 -15.15 13.59 2.22
CA PRO A 155 -14.75 14.64 3.14
C PRO A 155 -15.98 15.17 3.90
N PRO A 156 -15.95 15.24 5.24
CA PRO A 156 -17.04 15.85 5.99
C PRO A 156 -17.04 17.36 5.77
N GLN A 157 -18.22 17.98 5.91
CA GLN A 157 -18.43 19.40 5.55
C GLN A 157 -17.51 20.35 6.32
N ASN A 158 -17.25 20.05 7.59
CA ASN A 158 -16.35 20.80 8.47
C ASN A 158 -14.85 20.62 8.13
N MET A 159 -14.50 19.75 7.18
CA MET A 159 -13.12 19.52 6.76
C MET A 159 -12.84 19.91 5.31
N THR A 160 -13.78 20.54 4.61
CA THR A 160 -13.63 20.87 3.17
C THR A 160 -12.39 21.73 2.86
N SER A 161 -11.99 22.63 3.77
CA SER A 161 -10.78 23.46 3.63
C SER A 161 -9.47 22.68 3.68
N PHE A 162 -9.46 21.47 4.25
CA PHE A 162 -8.28 20.61 4.36
C PHE A 162 -8.02 19.80 3.09
N PHE A 163 -8.83 19.93 2.04
CA PHE A 163 -8.65 19.17 0.81
C PHE A 163 -8.29 20.08 -0.37
N LYS A 164 -7.18 19.75 -1.04
CA LYS A 164 -6.78 20.35 -2.32
C LYS A 164 -6.60 19.25 -3.35
N ASN A 165 -7.23 19.38 -4.51
CA ASN A 165 -7.20 18.38 -5.58
C ASN A 165 -7.61 16.96 -5.12
N GLY A 166 -8.57 16.86 -4.19
CA GLY A 166 -9.04 15.58 -3.65
C GLY A 166 -8.06 14.88 -2.71
N LYS A 167 -7.01 15.57 -2.25
CA LYS A 167 -6.06 15.05 -1.26
C LYS A 167 -6.09 15.89 0.00
N LEU A 168 -5.91 15.22 1.14
CA LEU A 168 -5.70 15.88 2.41
C LEU A 168 -4.42 16.71 2.35
N VAL A 169 -4.57 18.02 2.48
CA VAL A 169 -3.51 19.00 2.66
C VAL A 169 -3.51 19.39 4.13
N ARG A 170 -2.38 19.13 4.79
CA ARG A 170 -2.18 19.59 6.16
C ARG A 170 -2.13 21.11 6.14
N GLU A 171 -2.81 21.77 7.08
CA GLU A 171 -2.55 23.19 7.32
C GLU A 171 -1.05 23.38 7.58
N PRO A 172 -0.41 24.40 6.98
CA PRO A 172 0.99 24.70 7.27
C PRO A 172 1.13 24.95 8.78
N LYS A 173 2.15 24.38 9.41
CA LYS A 173 2.38 24.69 10.82
C LYS A 173 2.73 26.17 10.93
N PRO A 174 2.37 26.85 12.04
CA PRO A 174 2.82 28.21 12.29
C PRO A 174 4.35 28.36 12.17
N GLU A 175 5.09 27.30 12.51
CA GLU A 175 6.56 27.20 12.41
C GLU A 175 7.09 27.28 10.96
N ASP A 176 6.30 26.92 9.96
CA ASP A 176 6.72 26.90 8.54
C ASP A 176 6.54 28.27 7.84
N ILE A 177 6.04 29.29 8.55
CA ILE A 177 5.73 30.62 8.00
C ILE A 177 6.93 31.58 8.12
N ASP A 178 7.83 31.33 9.07
CA ASP A 178 8.98 32.20 9.35
C ASP A 178 10.12 32.06 8.32
N ASP A 179 10.05 31.08 7.41
CA ASP A 179 11.04 30.83 6.34
C ASP A 179 10.70 31.55 5.01
N ILE A 180 9.69 32.42 5.00
CA ILE A 180 9.29 33.21 3.84
C ILE A 180 9.43 34.71 4.14
N GLU A 181 10.66 35.18 4.31
CA GLU A 181 11.07 36.56 4.04
C GLU A 181 12.33 36.60 3.17
#